data_AF-A0A3N5JKZ4-F1
#
_entry.id   AF-A0A3N5JKZ4-F1
#
_cell.length_a   1.000
_cell.length_b   1.000
_cell.length_c   1.000
_cell.angle_alpha   90.00
_cell.angle_beta   90.00
_cell.angle_gamma   90.00
#
_symmetry.space_group_name_H-M   'P 1'
#
loop_
_entity.id
_entity.type
_entity.pdbx_description
1 polymer ?
#
loop_
_entity_poly.entity_id
_entity_poly.type
_entity_poly.pdbx_seq_one_letter_code
_entity_poly.pdbx_strand_id
1 'polypeptide(L)'
;MKPDFSLLLVLLTGLTGLVWLLDSLFLRRRRMDRAVQKELQLPRDPVVVEYSRSLFPILLIVLLFRSFLFEPFKIPSGSMIPTLLIGDFIVVNKFAYGLRLPVLNTKFLALGEPERGDVVVFRYPVDPKVNFIKRMVGLPGDTIAYRDKRLFINGEEVATVEQGR
;
A
#
# COMPACT_ATOMS: atom_id res chain seq x y z
N MET A 1 6.91 -5.70 18.98
CA MET A 1 6.40 -5.06 17.75
C MET A 1 7.18 -5.60 16.57
N LYS A 2 6.54 -6.30 15.63
CA LYS A 2 7.24 -6.69 14.38
C LYS A 2 7.43 -5.40 13.56
N PRO A 3 8.62 -5.11 13.00
CA PRO A 3 8.78 -3.96 12.13
C PRO A 3 7.81 -4.09 10.96
N ASP A 4 6.98 -3.06 10.74
CA ASP A 4 6.12 -3.00 9.56
C ASP A 4 7.03 -3.00 8.33
N PHE A 5 6.85 -3.97 7.45
CA PHE A 5 7.63 -4.08 6.22
C PHE A 5 7.64 -2.76 5.44
N SER A 6 6.55 -2.00 5.50
CA SER A 6 6.41 -0.70 4.86
C SER A 6 7.40 0.33 5.43
N LEU A 7 7.64 0.31 6.75
CA LEU A 7 8.61 1.19 7.41
C LEU A 7 10.04 0.84 6.97
N LEU A 8 10.38 -0.46 6.97
CA LEU A 8 11.69 -0.93 6.53
C LEU A 8 11.97 -0.48 5.08
N LEU A 9 10.99 -0.65 4.20
CA LEU A 9 11.11 -0.28 2.79
C LEU A 9 11.30 1.23 2.61
N VAL A 10 10.56 2.06 3.35
CA VAL A 10 10.74 3.52 3.34
C VAL A 10 12.13 3.91 3.82
N LEU A 11 12.62 3.34 4.92
CA LEU A 11 13.94 3.65 5.46
C LEU A 11 15.06 3.26 4.50
N LEU A 12 14.99 2.08 3.88
CA LEU A 12 15.99 1.62 2.89
C LEU A 12 15.98 2.48 1.62
N THR A 13 14.80 2.83 1.12
CA THR A 13 14.66 3.73 -0.04
C THR A 13 15.20 5.14 0.29
N GLY A 14 14.90 5.64 1.49
CA GLY A 14 15.37 6.94 1.96
C GLY A 14 16.89 6.98 2.14
N LEU A 15 17.48 5.94 2.74
CA LEU A 15 18.93 5.85 2.94
C LEU A 15 19.68 5.78 1.61
N THR A 16 19.27 4.89 0.70
CA THR A 16 19.90 4.77 -0.63
C THR A 16 19.73 6.03 -1.46
N GLY A 17 18.56 6.68 -1.39
CA GLY A 17 18.31 7.97 -2.01
C GLY A 17 19.17 9.09 -1.44
N LEU A 18 19.36 9.16 -0.12
CA LEU A 18 20.18 10.17 0.55
C LEU A 18 21.67 10.00 0.21
N VAL A 19 22.18 8.77 0.22
CA VAL A 19 23.56 8.47 -0.19
C VAL A 19 23.79 8.90 -1.64
N TRP A 20 22.87 8.54 -2.54
CA TRP A 20 22.94 8.93 -3.95
C TRP A 20 22.86 10.47 -4.13
N LEU A 21 21.96 11.15 -3.41
CA LEU A 21 21.78 12.60 -3.47
C LEU A 21 23.01 13.36 -2.97
N LEU A 22 23.54 12.98 -1.79
CA LEU A 22 24.74 13.59 -1.21
C LEU A 22 25.96 13.40 -2.10
N ASP A 23 26.09 12.21 -2.70
CA ASP A 23 27.16 11.94 -3.64
C ASP A 23 27.04 12.77 -4.92
N SER A 24 25.85 12.80 -5.52
CA SER A 24 25.55 13.55 -6.73
C SER A 24 25.78 15.06 -6.57
N LEU A 25 25.38 15.65 -5.42
CA LEU A 25 25.44 17.08 -5.18
C LEU A 25 26.82 17.59 -4.74
N PHE A 26 27.52 16.86 -3.87
CA PHE A 26 28.75 17.35 -3.23
C PHE A 26 30.01 16.60 -3.67
N LEU A 27 29.97 15.27 -3.63
CA LEU A 27 31.16 14.43 -3.78
C LEU A 27 31.54 14.23 -5.25
N ARG A 28 30.56 14.24 -6.16
CA ARG A 28 30.78 14.11 -7.61
C ARG A 28 31.60 15.26 -8.18
N ARG A 29 31.28 16.51 -7.82
CA ARG A 29 32.08 17.69 -8.20
C ARG A 29 33.51 17.59 -7.67
N ARG A 30 33.67 17.33 -6.36
CA ARG A 30 35.00 17.22 -5.73
C ARG A 30 35.85 16.06 -6.27
N ARG A 31 35.26 14.93 -6.67
CA ARG A 31 35.98 13.80 -7.29
C ARG A 31 36.42 14.11 -8.72
N MET A 32 35.56 14.77 -9.51
CA MET A 32 35.91 15.20 -10.86
C MET A 32 37.05 16.21 -10.86
N ASP A 33 37.01 17.21 -9.98
CA ASP A 33 38.08 18.22 -9.87
C ASP A 33 39.43 17.58 -9.50
N ARG A 34 39.44 16.62 -8.56
CA ARG A 34 40.66 15.88 -8.17
C ARG A 34 41.17 14.92 -9.26
N ALA A 35 40.29 14.34 -10.07
CA ALA A 35 40.66 13.42 -11.14
C ALA A 35 41.24 14.16 -12.36
N VAL A 36 40.63 15.29 -12.72
CA VAL A 36 41.14 16.20 -13.76
C VAL A 36 42.50 16.75 -13.34
N GLN A 37 42.67 17.13 -12.07
CA GLN A 37 43.95 17.65 -11.57
C GLN A 37 45.08 16.59 -11.49
N LYS A 38 44.74 15.29 -11.44
CA LYS A 38 45.72 14.18 -11.36
C LYS A 38 45.87 13.36 -12.65
N GLU A 39 45.25 13.79 -13.77
CA GLU A 39 45.17 13.01 -15.03
C GLU A 39 44.78 11.53 -14.80
N LEU A 40 43.99 11.26 -13.77
CA LEU A 40 43.63 9.90 -13.38
C LEU A 40 42.39 9.46 -14.16
N GLN A 41 42.37 8.20 -14.62
CA GLN A 41 41.14 7.57 -15.14
C GLN A 41 39.98 7.81 -14.16
N LEU A 42 38.76 8.01 -14.70
CA LEU A 42 37.54 8.31 -13.95
C LEU A 42 37.53 7.59 -12.59
N PRO A 43 37.53 8.32 -11.46
CA PRO A 43 37.67 7.71 -10.15
C PRO A 43 36.49 6.77 -9.93
N ARG A 44 36.78 5.50 -9.64
CA ARG A 44 35.75 4.51 -9.31
C ARG A 44 34.92 5.04 -8.15
N ASP A 45 33.61 5.00 -8.29
CA ASP A 45 32.71 5.41 -7.23
C ASP A 45 32.90 4.48 -6.01
N PRO A 46 32.75 4.99 -4.78
CA PRO A 46 32.76 4.15 -3.59
C PRO A 46 31.69 3.07 -3.72
N VAL A 47 32.03 1.84 -3.33
CA VAL A 47 31.14 0.66 -3.44
C VAL A 47 29.73 0.93 -2.88
N VAL A 48 29.62 1.71 -1.79
CA VAL A 48 28.35 2.09 -1.17
C VAL A 48 27.47 2.98 -2.09
N VAL A 49 28.10 3.88 -2.84
CA VAL A 49 27.41 4.78 -3.79
C VAL A 49 26.92 3.99 -5.00
N GLU A 50 27.75 3.07 -5.50
CA GLU A 50 27.41 2.20 -6.63
C GLU A 50 26.18 1.31 -6.31
N TYR A 51 26.16 0.68 -5.13
CA TYR A 51 25.00 -0.07 -4.67
C TYR A 51 23.78 0.81 -4.42
N SER A 52 23.96 1.99 -3.83
CA SER A 52 22.83 2.91 -3.58
C SER A 52 22.19 3.38 -4.90
N ARG A 53 23.00 3.68 -5.92
CA ARG A 53 22.53 4.12 -7.23
C ARG A 53 21.77 3.05 -8.00
N SER A 54 22.19 1.78 -7.87
CA SER A 54 21.51 0.65 -8.53
C SER A 54 20.25 0.19 -7.79
N LEU A 55 20.27 0.19 -6.45
CA LEU A 55 19.14 -0.27 -5.64
C LEU A 55 18.05 0.79 -5.46
N PHE A 56 18.40 2.08 -5.41
CA PHE A 56 17.42 3.16 -5.21
C PHE A 56 16.23 3.13 -6.18
N PRO A 57 16.39 3.05 -7.52
CA PRO A 57 15.24 3.04 -8.44
C PRO A 57 14.36 1.80 -8.22
N ILE A 58 14.95 0.64 -7.92
CA ILE A 58 14.22 -0.60 -7.65
C ILE A 58 13.41 -0.45 -6.37
N LEU A 59 14.04 0.00 -5.29
CA LEU A 59 13.38 0.22 -3.99
C LEU A 59 12.28 1.27 -4.10
N LEU A 60 12.51 2.34 -4.85
CA LEU A 60 11.53 3.38 -5.10
C LEU A 60 10.32 2.84 -5.87
N ILE A 61 10.53 2.07 -6.93
CA ILE A 61 9.43 1.44 -7.68
C ILE A 61 8.64 0.49 -6.79
N VAL A 62 9.31 -0.38 -6.02
CA VAL A 62 8.65 -1.30 -5.09
C VAL A 62 7.88 -0.53 -4.01
N LEU A 63 8.43 0.57 -3.52
CA LEU A 63 7.77 1.45 -2.55
C LEU A 63 6.52 2.07 -3.15
N LEU A 64 6.59 2.66 -4.35
CA LEU A 64 5.45 3.27 -5.03
C LEU A 64 4.37 2.22 -5.33
N PHE A 65 4.76 1.05 -5.83
CA PHE A 65 3.84 -0.05 -6.14
C PHE A 65 3.10 -0.54 -4.89
N ARG A 66 3.82 -0.78 -3.80
CA ARG A 66 3.25 -1.21 -2.52
C ARG A 66 2.36 -0.14 -1.88
N SER A 67 2.75 1.12 -2.02
CA SER A 67 2.06 2.24 -1.38
C SER A 67 0.75 2.58 -2.09
N PHE A 68 0.73 2.50 -3.43
CA PHE A 68 -0.33 3.10 -4.24
C PHE A 68 -1.10 2.15 -5.14
N LEU A 69 -0.50 1.05 -5.61
CA LEU A 69 -1.13 0.20 -6.61
C LEU A 69 -1.83 -0.99 -5.96
N PHE A 70 -1.05 -1.97 -5.48
CA PHE A 70 -1.60 -3.27 -5.09
C PHE A 70 -0.99 -3.76 -3.78
N GLU A 71 -1.85 -4.26 -2.89
CA GLU A 71 -1.43 -4.97 -1.68
C GLU A 71 -2.02 -6.38 -1.64
N PRO A 72 -1.19 -7.43 -1.54
CA PRO A 72 -1.67 -8.79 -1.39
C PRO A 72 -2.08 -9.04 0.07
N PHE A 73 -3.26 -9.65 0.26
CA PHE A 73 -3.73 -10.13 1.56
C PHE A 73 -4.06 -11.61 1.49
N LYS A 74 -3.76 -12.32 2.57
CA LYS A 74 -4.22 -13.69 2.78
C LYS A 74 -5.46 -13.67 3.66
N ILE A 75 -6.52 -14.37 3.27
CA ILE A 75 -7.78 -14.45 4.01
C ILE A 75 -7.59 -15.38 5.23
N PRO A 76 -7.66 -14.87 6.47
CA PRO A 76 -7.45 -15.69 7.67
C PRO A 76 -8.75 -16.31 8.21
N SER A 77 -9.92 -15.85 7.75
CA SER A 77 -11.22 -16.17 8.34
C SER A 77 -12.31 -16.37 7.29
N GLY A 78 -13.26 -17.25 7.56
CA GLY A 78 -14.37 -17.58 6.65
C GLY A 78 -15.57 -16.63 6.70
N SER A 79 -15.43 -15.40 7.19
CA SER A 79 -16.57 -14.47 7.32
C SER A 79 -17.17 -14.03 5.99
N MET A 80 -16.45 -14.21 4.89
CA MET A 80 -16.86 -13.84 3.54
C MET A 80 -17.24 -15.05 2.68
N ILE A 81 -17.39 -16.24 3.30
CA ILE A 81 -17.91 -17.43 2.62
C ILE A 81 -19.35 -17.13 2.16
N PRO A 82 -19.73 -17.50 0.91
CA PRO A 82 -18.97 -18.29 -0.06
C PRO A 82 -18.10 -17.47 -1.04
N THR A 83 -18.11 -16.14 -0.96
CA THR A 83 -17.34 -15.28 -1.89
C THR A 83 -15.82 -15.44 -1.74
N LEU A 84 -15.31 -15.53 -0.51
CA LEU A 84 -13.89 -15.69 -0.22
C LEU A 84 -13.68 -16.81 0.79
N LEU A 85 -12.80 -17.75 0.46
CA LEU A 85 -12.48 -18.91 1.28
C LEU A 85 -11.25 -18.64 2.16
N ILE A 86 -11.12 -19.45 3.22
CA ILE A 86 -9.97 -19.38 4.11
C ILE A 86 -8.72 -19.83 3.34
N GLY A 87 -7.68 -19.00 3.35
CA GLY A 87 -6.43 -19.28 2.65
C GLY A 87 -6.28 -18.61 1.29
N ASP A 88 -7.35 -18.03 0.75
CA ASP A 88 -7.30 -17.28 -0.51
C ASP A 88 -6.33 -16.10 -0.43
N PHE A 89 -5.69 -15.81 -1.56
CA PHE A 89 -4.88 -14.61 -1.75
C PHE A 89 -5.66 -13.62 -2.62
N ILE A 90 -5.95 -12.45 -2.05
CA ILE A 90 -6.59 -11.36 -2.78
C ILE A 90 -5.58 -10.24 -3.03
N VAL A 91 -5.78 -9.53 -4.14
CA VAL A 91 -5.02 -8.34 -4.47
C VAL A 91 -5.95 -7.15 -4.39
N VAL A 92 -5.65 -6.23 -3.48
CA VAL A 92 -6.49 -5.04 -3.25
C VAL A 92 -5.95 -3.89 -4.08
N ASN A 93 -6.80 -3.29 -4.91
CA ASN A 93 -6.51 -2.05 -5.61
C ASN A 93 -6.70 -0.86 -4.66
N LYS A 94 -5.59 -0.27 -4.20
CA LYS A 94 -5.63 0.89 -3.31
C LYS A 94 -5.91 2.20 -4.04
N PHE A 95 -5.57 2.26 -5.32
CA PHE A 95 -5.74 3.45 -6.16
C PHE A 95 -7.22 3.82 -6.32
N ALA A 96 -8.10 2.80 -6.40
CA ALA A 96 -9.54 2.96 -6.64
C ALA A 96 -10.23 3.95 -5.68
N TYR A 97 -9.82 3.98 -4.40
CA TYR A 97 -10.46 4.84 -3.38
C TYR A 97 -9.56 5.98 -2.90
N GLY A 98 -8.43 6.22 -3.56
CA GLY A 98 -7.51 7.31 -3.26
C GLY A 98 -6.15 6.90 -2.70
N LEU A 99 -5.19 7.82 -2.81
CA LEU A 99 -3.81 7.59 -2.43
C LEU A 99 -3.59 7.83 -0.94
N ARG A 100 -2.89 6.90 -0.29
CA ARG A 100 -2.49 6.99 1.12
C ARG A 100 -0.99 7.05 1.24
N LEU A 101 -0.48 7.84 2.18
CA LEU A 101 0.96 7.90 2.43
C LEU A 101 1.49 6.55 2.94
N PRO A 102 2.69 6.13 2.49
CA PRO A 102 3.36 4.99 3.10
C PRO A 102 3.57 5.25 4.59
N VAL A 103 3.41 4.21 5.42
CA VAL A 103 3.59 4.23 6.88
C VAL A 103 2.48 4.99 7.64
N LEU A 104 2.27 6.27 7.34
CA LEU A 104 1.27 7.10 8.02
C LEU A 104 -0.17 6.71 7.64
N ASN A 105 -0.37 6.12 6.46
CA ASN A 105 -1.66 5.68 5.93
C ASN A 105 -2.74 6.77 5.90
N THR A 106 -2.33 8.03 5.97
CA THR A 106 -3.18 9.20 5.80
C THR A 106 -3.55 9.34 4.33
N LYS A 107 -4.86 9.46 4.06
CA LYS A 107 -5.39 9.69 2.71
C LYS A 107 -5.11 11.15 2.34
N PHE A 108 -4.37 11.39 1.25
CA PHE A 108 -4.06 12.75 0.78
C PHE A 108 -4.77 13.09 -0.52
N LEU A 109 -5.19 12.10 -1.30
CA LEU A 109 -5.94 12.29 -2.53
C LEU A 109 -7.14 11.34 -2.53
N ALA A 110 -8.34 11.89 -2.71
CA ALA A 110 -9.55 11.11 -2.94
C ALA A 110 -9.78 11.01 -4.45
N LEU A 111 -9.74 9.79 -4.99
CA LEU A 111 -9.92 9.53 -6.43
C LEU A 111 -11.24 8.83 -6.74
N GLY A 112 -11.90 8.26 -5.73
CA GLY A 112 -13.16 7.54 -5.85
C GLY A 112 -13.82 7.34 -4.50
N GLU A 113 -15.12 7.11 -4.54
CA GLU A 113 -15.95 6.74 -3.40
C GLU A 113 -16.33 5.26 -3.51
N PRO A 114 -16.43 4.56 -2.38
CA PRO A 114 -16.81 3.16 -2.40
C PRO A 114 -18.30 3.02 -2.76
N GLU A 115 -18.61 2.00 -3.55
CA GLU A 115 -19.97 1.74 -4.03
C GLU A 115 -20.60 0.59 -3.24
N ARG A 116 -21.94 0.54 -3.25
CA ARG A 116 -22.65 -0.59 -2.64
C ARG A 116 -22.29 -1.88 -3.35
N GLY A 117 -22.04 -2.92 -2.57
CA GLY A 117 -21.62 -4.22 -3.07
C GLY A 117 -20.11 -4.41 -3.14
N ASP A 118 -19.31 -3.34 -3.03
CA ASP A 118 -17.84 -3.44 -3.05
C ASP A 118 -17.32 -4.31 -1.90
N VAL A 119 -16.32 -5.15 -2.18
CA VAL A 119 -15.57 -5.85 -1.13
C VAL A 119 -14.40 -4.96 -0.73
N VAL A 120 -14.50 -4.38 0.45
CA VAL A 120 -13.54 -3.38 0.92
C VAL A 120 -12.67 -3.93 2.03
N VAL A 121 -11.40 -3.50 2.03
CA VAL A 121 -10.45 -3.76 3.11
C VAL A 121 -10.25 -2.48 3.90
N PHE A 122 -10.52 -2.54 5.19
CA PHE A 122 -10.36 -1.40 6.09
C PHE A 122 -9.77 -1.84 7.42
N ARG A 123 -9.20 -0.88 8.14
CA ARG A 123 -8.68 -1.13 9.48
C ARG A 123 -9.82 -1.21 10.47
N TYR A 124 -9.80 -2.21 11.33
CA TYR A 124 -10.81 -2.35 12.36
C TYR A 124 -10.80 -1.11 13.27
N PRO A 125 -11.92 -0.38 13.44
CA PRO A 125 -11.92 0.89 14.15
C PRO A 125 -11.47 0.80 15.62
N VAL A 126 -11.70 -0.34 16.27
CA VAL A 126 -11.31 -0.57 17.67
C VAL A 126 -9.83 -0.96 17.81
N ASP A 127 -9.32 -1.78 16.89
CA ASP A 127 -7.88 -2.11 16.81
C ASP A 127 -7.36 -1.94 15.37
N PRO A 128 -6.78 -0.76 15.05
CA PRO A 128 -6.30 -0.46 13.69
C PRO A 128 -5.14 -1.34 13.21
N LYS A 129 -4.57 -2.20 14.06
CA LYS A 129 -3.54 -3.18 13.67
C LYS A 129 -4.12 -4.35 12.87
N VAL A 130 -5.43 -4.55 12.93
CA VAL A 130 -6.13 -5.64 12.24
C VAL A 130 -6.88 -5.08 11.04
N ASN A 131 -6.68 -5.69 9.87
CA ASN A 131 -7.45 -5.38 8.66
C ASN A 131 -8.66 -6.31 8.56
N PHE A 132 -9.81 -5.74 8.28
CA PHE A 132 -11.07 -6.46 8.04
C PHE A 132 -11.42 -6.38 6.57
N ILE A 133 -12.01 -7.45 6.05
CA ILE A 133 -12.48 -7.57 4.68
C ILE A 133 -13.98 -7.83 4.77
N LYS A 134 -14.78 -6.88 4.29
CA LYS A 134 -16.25 -6.94 4.34
C LYS A 134 -16.85 -6.40 3.06
N ARG A 135 -18.10 -6.78 2.79
CA ARG A 135 -18.90 -6.19 1.72
C ARG A 135 -19.56 -4.90 2.18
N MET A 136 -19.47 -3.85 1.37
CA MET A 136 -20.13 -2.58 1.61
C MET A 136 -21.63 -2.72 1.33
N VAL A 137 -22.43 -2.48 2.37
CA VAL A 137 -23.88 -2.63 2.31
C VAL A 137 -24.60 -1.28 2.34
N GLY A 138 -24.11 -0.33 3.13
CA GLY A 138 -24.69 1.02 3.23
C GLY A 138 -23.65 2.09 2.99
N LEU A 139 -24.10 3.20 2.41
CA LEU A 139 -23.36 4.43 2.17
C LEU A 139 -23.88 5.54 3.09
N PRO A 140 -23.14 6.66 3.25
CA PRO A 140 -23.63 7.81 4.00
C PRO A 140 -25.02 8.26 3.48
N GLY A 141 -25.97 8.42 4.39
CA GLY A 141 -27.37 8.75 4.06
C GLY A 141 -28.30 7.54 4.03
N ASP A 142 -27.77 6.32 4.02
CA ASP A 142 -28.60 5.11 4.00
C ASP A 142 -29.13 4.73 5.38
N THR A 143 -30.40 4.30 5.40
CA THR A 143 -31.00 3.64 6.56
C THR A 143 -30.94 2.13 6.37
N ILE A 144 -30.16 1.46 7.22
CA ILE A 144 -29.98 0.01 7.17
C ILE A 144 -30.80 -0.63 8.29
N ALA A 145 -31.65 -1.59 7.93
CA ALA A 145 -32.33 -2.44 8.90
C ALA A 145 -32.06 -3.92 8.60
N TYR A 146 -31.81 -4.69 9.63
CA TYR A 146 -31.64 -6.14 9.54
C TYR A 146 -32.63 -6.80 10.48
N ARG A 147 -33.59 -7.55 9.93
CA ARG A 147 -34.68 -8.19 10.68
C ARG A 147 -34.96 -9.56 10.08
N ASP A 148 -35.10 -10.59 10.92
CA ASP A 148 -35.41 -11.96 10.51
C ASP A 148 -34.51 -12.49 9.38
N LYS A 149 -33.20 -12.17 9.48
CA LYS A 149 -32.15 -12.49 8.50
C LYS A 149 -32.26 -11.79 7.14
N ARG A 150 -33.20 -10.85 6.98
CA ARG A 150 -33.39 -10.05 5.77
C ARG A 150 -32.77 -8.68 5.95
N LEU A 151 -32.12 -8.20 4.90
CA LEU A 151 -31.50 -6.90 4.84
C LEU A 151 -32.43 -5.93 4.13
N PHE A 152 -32.68 -4.78 4.74
CA PHE A 152 -33.43 -3.68 4.16
C PHE A 152 -32.53 -2.45 4.06
N ILE A 153 -32.53 -1.81 2.88
CA ILE A 153 -31.83 -0.55 2.66
C ILE A 153 -32.87 0.48 2.23
N ASN A 154 -32.98 1.58 2.97
CA ASN A 154 -33.94 2.65 2.71
C ASN A 154 -35.41 2.15 2.63
N GLY A 155 -35.72 1.09 3.39
CA GLY A 155 -37.05 0.47 3.42
C GLY A 155 -37.27 -0.61 2.38
N GLU A 156 -36.39 -0.75 1.38
CA GLU A 156 -36.47 -1.77 0.36
C GLU A 156 -35.71 -3.04 0.77
N GLU A 157 -36.34 -4.20 0.64
CA GLU A 157 -35.69 -5.49 0.92
C GLU A 157 -34.67 -5.81 -0.16
N VAL A 158 -33.43 -6.10 0.25
CA VAL A 158 -32.37 -6.54 -0.65
C VAL A 158 -32.53 -8.02 -0.90
N ALA A 159 -32.73 -8.39 -2.16
CA ALA A 159 -32.82 -9.78 -2.58
C ALA A 159 -31.55 -10.55 -2.17
N THR A 160 -31.71 -11.54 -1.30
CA THR A 160 -30.66 -12.49 -0.95
C THR A 160 -30.83 -13.76 -1.79
N VAL A 161 -29.76 -14.20 -2.45
CA VAL A 161 -29.72 -15.53 -3.06
C VAL A 161 -29.38 -16.52 -1.94
N GLU A 162 -30.33 -17.37 -1.55
CA GLU A 162 -30.01 -18.55 -0.75
C GLU A 162 -29.16 -19.49 -1.60
N GLN A 163 -27.84 -19.42 -1.43
CA GLN A 163 -26.97 -20.48 -1.94
C GLN A 163 -27.08 -21.66 -0.98
N GLY A 164 -27.71 -22.73 -1.45
CA GLY A 164 -27.95 -23.96 -0.72
C GLY A 164 -26.69 -24.52 -0.07
N ARG A 165 -26.89 -25.17 1.08
CA ARG A 165 -25.86 -25.79 1.91
C ARG A 165 -24.99 -26.79 1.17
#